data_AF-A0A7S3X140-F1
#
_entry.id   AF-A0A7S3X140-F1
#
_cell.length_a   1.000
_cell.length_b   1.000
_cell.length_c   1.000
_cell.angle_alpha   90.00
_cell.angle_beta   90.00
_cell.angle_gamma   90.00
#
_symmetry.space_group_name_H-M   'P 1'
#
loop_
_entity.id
_entity.type
_entity.pdbx_description
1 polymer ?
#
loop_
_entity_poly.entity_id
_entity_poly.type
_entity_poly.pdbx_seq_one_letter_code
_entity_poly.pdbx_strand_id
1 'polypeptide(L)'
;DVWNSLSDLRRQHTQLREENLKEQQAHQSSVNAAKETQLALESAAREQELVKVKLEEDLADVSGKLAEMQGYKEKMEYAQKMLKPFEIRVEELQDAFIKEQALRKRYHNQMQDLKGAIRVFARIRPVVSREKGQEVAVRKMDAFSMEVENKGQSRSFNFDAIYDEHNTQEDVFSDCRSLVSSAIDGFNVTVFAYGQTG
;
A
#
# COMPACT_ATOMS: atom_id res chain seq x y z
N ASP A 1 22.41 120.62 7.06
CA ASP A 1 22.72 119.22 6.68
C ASP A 1 22.16 118.13 7.60
N VAL A 2 20.99 118.33 8.25
CA VAL A 2 20.37 117.31 9.13
C VAL A 2 19.23 116.57 8.43
N TRP A 3 18.50 117.24 7.53
CA TRP A 3 17.35 116.68 6.81
C TRP A 3 17.73 115.63 5.74
N ASN A 4 18.83 115.85 5.00
CA ASN A 4 19.35 114.87 4.02
C ASN A 4 19.86 113.58 4.69
N SER A 5 20.49 113.70 5.87
CA SER A 5 20.96 112.55 6.65
C SER A 5 19.79 111.70 7.20
N LEU A 6 18.70 112.34 7.61
CA LEU A 6 17.51 111.64 8.11
C LEU A 6 16.74 110.90 6.99
N SER A 7 16.72 111.45 5.77
CA SER A 7 16.11 110.78 4.60
C SER A 7 16.94 109.59 4.12
N ASP A 8 18.27 109.72 4.11
CA ASP A 8 19.18 108.63 3.75
C ASP A 8 19.12 107.48 4.76
N LEU A 9 19.04 107.80 6.05
CA LEU A 9 18.89 106.79 7.10
C LEU A 9 17.53 106.08 7.02
N ARG A 10 16.44 106.79 6.71
CA ARG A 10 15.13 106.15 6.47
C ARG A 10 15.16 105.24 5.25
N ARG A 11 15.81 105.66 4.17
CA ARG A 11 15.97 104.87 2.94
C ARG A 11 16.77 103.59 3.19
N GLN A 12 17.88 103.70 3.92
CA GLN A 12 18.67 102.54 4.37
C GLN A 12 17.85 101.63 5.28
N HIS A 13 17.08 102.17 6.21
CA HIS A 13 16.24 101.38 7.10
C HIS A 13 15.08 100.66 6.36
N THR A 14 14.52 101.27 5.31
CA THR A 14 13.53 100.60 4.44
C THR A 14 14.19 99.52 3.58
N GLN A 15 15.38 99.77 3.03
CA GLN A 15 16.14 98.76 2.27
C GLN A 15 16.51 97.56 3.14
N LEU A 16 17.04 97.80 4.34
CA LEU A 16 17.37 96.73 5.30
C LEU A 16 16.13 95.93 5.74
N ARG A 17 14.96 96.57 5.80
CA ARG A 17 13.69 95.86 6.08
C ARG A 17 13.25 94.99 4.91
N GLU A 18 13.35 95.49 3.68
CA GLU A 18 13.03 94.72 2.48
C GLU A 18 14.00 93.56 2.27
N GLU A 19 15.29 93.77 2.53
CA GLU A 19 16.32 92.73 2.50
C GLU A 19 16.07 91.67 3.58
N ASN A 20 15.80 92.06 4.83
CA ASN A 20 15.44 91.11 5.89
C ASN A 20 14.16 90.32 5.55
N LEU A 21 13.16 90.97 4.94
CA LEU A 21 11.92 90.30 4.54
C LEU A 21 12.15 89.29 3.42
N LYS A 22 12.98 89.63 2.43
CA LYS A 22 13.41 88.71 1.37
C LYS A 22 14.22 87.55 1.93
N GLU A 23 15.12 87.81 2.87
CA GLU A 23 15.90 86.78 3.57
C GLU A 23 14.99 85.84 4.38
N GLN A 24 14.02 86.38 5.12
CA GLN A 24 13.02 85.57 5.83
C GLN A 24 12.17 84.73 4.87
N GLN A 25 11.74 85.28 3.72
CA GLN A 25 10.98 84.54 2.73
C GLN A 25 11.81 83.44 2.07
N ALA A 26 13.08 83.71 1.75
CA ALA A 26 14.01 82.73 1.20
C ALA A 26 14.34 81.63 2.23
N HIS A 27 14.50 82.00 3.50
CA HIS A 27 14.69 81.03 4.58
C HIS A 27 13.44 80.17 4.77
N GLN A 28 12.26 80.77 4.77
CA GLN A 28 10.99 80.04 4.90
C GLN A 28 10.75 79.09 3.73
N SER A 29 11.06 79.49 2.49
CA SER A 29 10.94 78.61 1.32
C SER A 29 11.95 77.46 1.36
N SER A 30 13.18 77.72 1.80
CA SER A 30 14.21 76.69 2.03
C SER A 30 13.79 75.69 3.11
N VAL A 31 13.23 76.18 4.23
CA VAL A 31 12.73 75.33 5.33
C VAL A 31 11.54 74.47 4.86
N ASN A 32 10.63 75.02 4.05
CA ASN A 32 9.50 74.26 3.52
C ASN A 32 9.96 73.18 2.54
N ALA A 33 10.89 73.49 1.63
CA ALA A 33 11.46 72.52 0.71
C ALA A 33 12.23 71.40 1.45
N ALA A 34 12.97 71.75 2.51
CA ALA A 34 13.66 70.77 3.37
C ALA A 34 12.68 69.86 4.13
N LYS A 35 11.54 70.39 4.59
CA LYS A 35 10.48 69.58 5.21
C LYS A 35 9.83 68.61 4.22
N GLU A 36 9.55 69.06 3.00
CA GLU A 36 8.99 68.22 1.95
C GLU A 36 9.93 67.06 1.57
N THR A 37 11.23 67.34 1.42
CA THR A 37 12.22 66.29 1.15
C THR A 37 12.39 65.33 2.32
N GLN A 38 12.36 65.82 3.56
CA GLN A 38 12.39 64.98 4.75
C GLN A 38 11.17 64.06 4.83
N LEU A 39 9.97 64.57 4.53
CA LEU A 39 8.74 63.76 4.54
C LEU A 39 8.78 62.67 3.46
N ALA A 40 9.26 63.01 2.26
CA ALA A 40 9.43 62.06 1.16
C ALA A 40 10.44 60.95 1.53
N LEU A 41 11.55 61.32 2.17
CA LEU A 41 12.56 60.37 2.64
C LEU A 41 11.98 59.41 3.70
N GLU A 42 11.20 59.93 4.66
CA GLU A 42 10.54 59.13 5.68
C GLU A 42 9.48 58.18 5.08
N SER A 43 8.72 58.61 4.06
CA SER A 43 7.78 57.72 3.37
C SER A 43 8.48 56.61 2.60
N ALA A 44 9.58 56.91 1.91
CA ALA A 44 10.36 55.92 1.18
C ALA A 44 11.03 54.91 2.13
N ALA A 45 11.53 55.36 3.29
CA ALA A 45 12.07 54.49 4.32
C ALA A 45 11.02 53.52 4.87
N ARG A 46 9.78 54.00 5.13
CA ARG A 46 8.67 53.14 5.57
C ARG A 46 8.27 52.10 4.52
N GLU A 47 8.24 52.48 3.25
CA GLU A 47 7.98 51.51 2.16
C GLU A 47 9.07 50.45 2.08
N GLN A 48 10.34 50.83 2.21
CA GLN A 48 11.44 49.87 2.23
C GLN A 48 11.36 48.91 3.42
N GLU A 49 10.97 49.40 4.61
CA GLU A 49 10.77 48.57 5.80
C GLU A 49 9.67 47.51 5.55
N LEU A 50 8.55 47.91 4.96
CA LEU A 50 7.45 47.01 4.60
C LEU A 50 7.86 45.95 3.58
N VAL A 51 8.62 46.35 2.56
CA VAL A 51 9.14 45.41 1.55
C VAL A 51 10.13 44.43 2.17
N LYS A 52 11.01 44.90 3.06
CA LYS A 52 11.97 44.05 3.76
C LYS A 52 11.27 42.99 4.62
N VAL A 53 10.24 43.37 5.37
CA VAL A 53 9.46 42.43 6.21
C VAL A 53 8.82 41.34 5.36
N LYS A 54 8.19 41.70 4.22
CA LYS A 54 7.60 40.72 3.30
C LYS A 54 8.65 39.77 2.71
N LEU A 55 9.81 40.30 2.34
CA LEU A 55 10.93 39.50 1.84
C LEU A 55 11.45 38.52 2.89
N GLU A 56 11.53 38.92 4.16
CA GLU A 56 11.92 38.05 5.28
C GLU A 56 10.89 36.93 5.51
N GLU A 57 9.59 37.23 5.40
CA GLU A 57 8.50 36.25 5.48
C GLU A 57 8.56 35.22 4.33
N ASP A 58 8.67 35.69 3.08
CA ASP A 58 8.80 34.82 1.90
C ASP A 58 10.06 33.93 1.99
N LEU A 59 11.17 34.46 2.53
CA LEU A 59 12.40 33.70 2.74
C LEU A 59 12.20 32.57 3.76
N ALA A 60 11.47 32.85 4.85
CA ALA A 60 11.14 31.84 5.85
C ALA A 60 10.28 30.72 5.22
N ASP A 61 9.26 31.07 4.45
CA ASP A 61 8.37 30.13 3.75
C ASP A 61 9.12 29.25 2.75
N VAL A 62 10.00 29.86 1.93
CA VAL A 62 10.83 29.13 0.97
C VAL A 62 11.79 28.18 1.69
N SER A 63 12.37 28.60 2.82
CA SER A 63 13.26 27.75 3.61
C SER A 63 12.55 26.53 4.20
N GLY A 64 11.30 26.70 4.66
CA GLY A 64 10.47 25.61 5.18
C GLY A 64 10.14 24.58 4.10
N LYS A 65 9.69 25.04 2.92
CA LYS A 65 9.39 24.17 1.77
C LYS A 65 10.63 23.43 1.28
N LEU A 66 11.81 24.08 1.29
CA LEU A 66 13.07 23.45 0.91
C LEU A 66 13.43 22.30 1.85
N ALA A 67 13.26 22.49 3.17
CA ALA A 67 13.52 21.45 4.17
C ALA A 67 12.60 20.23 3.98
N GLU A 68 11.30 20.45 3.73
CA GLU A 68 10.36 19.37 3.41
C GLU A 68 10.77 18.62 2.14
N MET A 69 11.11 19.34 1.07
CA MET A 69 11.53 18.75 -0.20
C MET A 69 12.81 17.91 -0.06
N GLN A 70 13.75 18.34 0.79
CA GLN A 70 14.93 17.54 1.13
C GLN A 70 14.54 16.23 1.83
N GLY A 71 13.62 16.26 2.79
CA GLY A 71 13.12 15.05 3.44
C GLY A 71 12.42 14.08 2.48
N TYR A 72 11.66 14.58 1.50
CA TYR A 72 11.08 13.75 0.46
C TYR A 72 12.14 13.14 -0.47
N LYS A 73 13.17 13.91 -0.82
CA LYS A 73 14.28 13.44 -1.65
C LYS A 73 15.02 12.28 -0.99
N GLU A 74 15.32 12.37 0.30
CA GLU A 74 15.98 11.29 1.06
C GLU A 74 15.14 10.00 1.08
N LYS A 75 13.83 10.12 1.33
CA LYS A 75 12.91 8.97 1.29
C LYS A 75 12.84 8.33 -0.10
N MET A 76 12.82 9.14 -1.15
CA MET A 76 12.79 8.67 -2.54
C MET A 76 14.10 7.95 -2.91
N GLU A 77 15.24 8.49 -2.54
CA GLU A 77 16.54 7.84 -2.74
C GLU A 77 16.65 6.51 -1.99
N TYR A 78 16.14 6.45 -0.76
CA TYR A 78 16.07 5.21 0.00
C TYR A 78 15.16 4.17 -0.69
N ALA A 79 13.96 4.56 -1.11
CA ALA A 79 13.04 3.68 -1.83
C ALA A 79 13.65 3.16 -3.14
N GLN A 80 14.33 4.02 -3.91
CA GLN A 80 15.04 3.61 -5.13
C GLN A 80 16.18 2.62 -4.85
N LYS A 81 16.94 2.81 -3.76
CA LYS A 81 17.99 1.87 -3.36
C LYS A 81 17.42 0.49 -2.98
N MET A 82 16.23 0.46 -2.37
CA MET A 82 15.58 -0.78 -1.96
C MET A 82 14.88 -1.50 -3.13
N LEU A 83 14.49 -0.79 -4.19
CA LEU A 83 13.75 -1.36 -5.32
C LEU A 83 14.49 -2.52 -5.98
N LYS A 84 15.78 -2.34 -6.31
CA LYS A 84 16.59 -3.38 -6.97
C LYS A 84 16.70 -4.68 -6.16
N PRO A 85 17.06 -4.65 -4.87
CA PRO A 85 17.02 -5.86 -4.03
C PRO A 85 15.65 -6.53 -3.99
N PHE A 86 14.56 -5.76 -3.95
CA PHE A 86 13.21 -6.33 -3.98
C PHE A 86 12.88 -6.99 -5.32
N GLU A 87 13.25 -6.38 -6.45
CA GLU A 87 13.08 -6.95 -7.79
C GLU A 87 13.81 -8.30 -7.91
N ILE A 88 15.09 -8.34 -7.51
CA ILE A 88 15.88 -9.57 -7.50
C ILE A 88 15.20 -10.62 -6.61
N ARG A 89 14.74 -10.23 -5.42
CA ARG A 89 14.09 -11.16 -4.50
C ARG A 89 12.78 -11.72 -5.07
N VAL A 90 12.01 -10.91 -5.79
CA VAL A 90 10.79 -11.35 -6.46
C VAL A 90 11.13 -12.36 -7.56
N GLU A 91 12.14 -12.10 -8.37
CA GLU A 91 12.58 -13.01 -9.44
C GLU A 91 13.05 -14.35 -8.86
N GLU A 92 13.89 -14.32 -7.81
CA GLU A 92 14.33 -15.52 -7.10
C GLU A 92 13.16 -16.35 -6.55
N LEU A 93 12.15 -15.68 -5.97
CA LEU A 93 10.97 -16.34 -5.43
C LEU A 93 10.10 -16.94 -6.53
N GLN A 94 9.96 -16.25 -7.66
CA GLN A 94 9.25 -16.77 -8.83
C GLN A 94 9.94 -18.02 -9.39
N ASP A 95 11.26 -17.97 -9.55
CA ASP A 95 12.05 -19.12 -10.00
C ASP A 95 11.96 -20.30 -9.05
N ALA A 96 12.07 -20.04 -7.74
CA ALA A 96 11.92 -21.07 -6.72
C ALA A 96 10.52 -21.69 -6.75
N PHE A 97 9.48 -20.87 -6.92
CA PHE A 97 8.10 -21.34 -7.02
C PHE A 97 7.86 -22.21 -8.25
N ILE A 98 8.40 -21.83 -9.41
CA ILE A 98 8.27 -22.64 -10.64
C ILE A 98 8.97 -24.00 -10.46
N LYS A 99 10.18 -24.00 -9.88
CA LYS A 99 10.94 -25.24 -9.60
C LYS A 99 10.20 -26.13 -8.60
N GLU A 100 9.64 -25.55 -7.53
CA GLU A 100 8.83 -26.27 -6.57
C GLU A 100 7.61 -26.90 -7.23
N GLN A 101 6.86 -26.13 -8.03
CA GLN A 101 5.64 -26.63 -8.69
C GLN A 101 5.94 -27.79 -9.62
N ALA A 102 7.06 -27.73 -10.36
CA ALA A 102 7.50 -28.83 -11.21
C ALA A 102 7.84 -30.09 -10.39
N LEU A 103 8.54 -29.94 -9.27
CA LEU A 103 8.86 -31.05 -8.36
C LEU A 103 7.59 -31.63 -7.71
N ARG A 104 6.68 -30.77 -7.24
CA ARG A 104 5.40 -31.17 -6.66
C ARG A 104 4.62 -32.05 -7.63
N LYS A 105 4.44 -31.60 -8.89
CA LYS A 105 3.76 -32.39 -9.93
C LYS A 105 4.44 -33.72 -10.18
N ARG A 106 5.77 -33.73 -10.28
CA ARG A 106 6.55 -34.96 -10.48
C ARG A 106 6.35 -35.95 -9.34
N TYR A 107 6.49 -35.51 -8.09
CA TYR A 107 6.34 -36.39 -6.93
C TYR A 107 4.91 -36.84 -6.73
N HIS A 108 3.94 -35.95 -6.98
CA HIS A 108 2.52 -36.30 -6.94
C HIS A 108 2.19 -37.43 -7.92
N ASN A 109 2.67 -37.33 -9.16
CA ASN A 109 2.47 -38.37 -10.17
C ASN A 109 3.16 -39.67 -9.78
N GLN A 110 4.41 -39.63 -9.33
CA GLN A 110 5.11 -40.82 -8.83
C GLN A 110 4.35 -41.50 -7.69
N MET A 111 3.77 -40.73 -6.75
CA MET A 111 2.94 -41.29 -5.70
C MET A 111 1.63 -41.89 -6.22
N GLN A 112 0.99 -41.29 -7.23
CA GLN A 112 -0.20 -41.89 -7.85
C GLN A 112 0.14 -43.19 -8.58
N ASP A 113 1.26 -43.23 -9.32
CA ASP A 113 1.71 -44.42 -10.04
C ASP A 113 1.99 -45.58 -9.08
N LEU A 114 2.64 -45.31 -7.94
CA LEU A 114 2.90 -46.30 -6.89
C LEU A 114 1.62 -46.83 -6.24
N LYS A 115 0.60 -45.99 -6.09
CA LYS A 115 -0.73 -46.42 -5.59
C LYS A 115 -1.54 -47.20 -6.61
N GLY A 116 -1.12 -47.22 -7.88
CA GLY A 116 -1.83 -47.87 -8.97
C GLY A 116 -2.82 -46.95 -9.70
N ALA A 117 -2.90 -47.14 -11.02
CA ALA A 117 -3.77 -46.35 -11.90
C ALA A 117 -5.26 -46.64 -11.69
N ILE A 118 -5.60 -47.85 -11.25
CA ILE A 118 -6.97 -48.26 -10.91
C ILE A 118 -6.99 -48.59 -9.43
N ARG A 119 -7.95 -48.00 -8.71
CA ARG A 119 -8.17 -48.25 -7.29
C ARG A 119 -9.64 -48.57 -7.06
N VAL A 120 -9.90 -49.60 -6.29
CA VAL A 120 -11.23 -50.10 -5.95
C VAL A 120 -11.41 -50.00 -4.44
N PHE A 121 -12.31 -49.12 -4.03
CA PHE A 121 -12.69 -48.96 -2.63
C PHE A 121 -14.04 -49.60 -2.38
N ALA A 122 -14.17 -50.30 -1.26
CA ALA A 122 -15.46 -50.76 -0.77
C ALA A 122 -15.98 -49.81 0.30
N ARG A 123 -17.28 -49.52 0.26
CA ARG A 123 -17.95 -48.73 1.29
C ARG A 123 -19.20 -49.45 1.77
N ILE A 124 -19.21 -49.80 3.05
CA ILE A 124 -20.35 -50.37 3.76
C ILE A 124 -21.13 -49.19 4.34
N ARG A 125 -22.39 -49.04 3.91
CA ARG A 125 -23.25 -47.96 4.43
C ARG A 125 -23.80 -48.33 5.82
N PRO A 126 -24.09 -47.35 6.68
CA PRO A 126 -24.83 -47.58 7.91
C PRO A 126 -26.22 -48.19 7.65
N VAL A 127 -26.70 -48.99 8.60
CA VAL A 127 -28.05 -49.57 8.60
C VAL A 127 -29.08 -48.46 8.77
N VAL A 128 -30.08 -48.41 7.87
CA VAL A 128 -31.16 -47.42 7.94
C VAL A 128 -32.34 -47.93 8.76
N SER A 129 -33.20 -47.03 9.26
CA SER A 129 -34.31 -47.39 10.17
C SER A 129 -35.25 -48.47 9.65
N ARG A 130 -35.43 -48.60 8.32
CA ARG A 130 -36.29 -49.60 7.69
C ARG A 130 -35.72 -51.03 7.74
N GLU A 131 -34.42 -51.15 8.00
CA GLU A 131 -33.66 -52.41 7.98
C GLU A 131 -33.30 -52.88 9.39
N LYS A 132 -33.76 -52.17 10.42
CA LYS A 132 -33.53 -52.55 11.81
C LYS A 132 -34.10 -53.95 12.07
N GLY A 133 -33.23 -54.86 12.52
CA GLY A 133 -33.57 -56.25 12.79
C GLY A 133 -33.35 -57.21 11.62
N GLN A 134 -32.89 -56.72 10.45
CA GLN A 134 -32.40 -57.58 9.37
C GLN A 134 -30.96 -58.02 9.65
N GLU A 135 -30.60 -59.19 9.11
CA GLU A 135 -29.25 -59.75 9.23
C GLU A 135 -28.28 -58.99 8.34
N VAL A 136 -27.13 -58.59 8.90
CA VAL A 136 -26.09 -57.86 8.18
C VAL A 136 -25.23 -58.86 7.41
N ALA A 137 -25.39 -58.88 6.09
CA ALA A 137 -24.69 -59.82 5.20
C ALA A 137 -23.21 -59.47 4.94
N VAL A 138 -22.74 -58.29 5.35
CA VAL A 138 -21.39 -57.79 5.00
C VAL A 138 -20.63 -57.45 6.27
N ARG A 139 -19.40 -57.97 6.39
CA ARG A 139 -18.52 -57.72 7.53
C ARG A 139 -17.14 -57.29 7.07
N LYS A 140 -16.62 -56.22 7.66
CA LYS A 140 -15.21 -55.83 7.51
C LYS A 140 -14.35 -56.73 8.39
N MET A 141 -13.34 -57.37 7.79
CA MET A 141 -12.41 -58.25 8.50
C MET A 141 -11.15 -57.49 8.91
N ASP A 142 -10.59 -56.72 7.98
CA ASP A 142 -9.46 -55.81 8.22
C ASP A 142 -9.54 -54.58 7.30
N ALA A 143 -8.43 -53.86 7.11
CA ALA A 143 -8.38 -52.65 6.29
C ALA A 143 -8.57 -52.91 4.78
N PHE A 144 -8.30 -54.13 4.31
CA PHE A 144 -8.25 -54.50 2.89
C PHE A 144 -9.18 -55.67 2.54
N SER A 145 -9.66 -56.43 3.54
CA SER A 145 -10.49 -57.61 3.36
C SER A 145 -11.89 -57.48 3.98
N MET A 146 -12.90 -57.86 3.20
CA MET A 146 -14.31 -57.88 3.58
C MET A 146 -14.91 -59.25 3.28
N GLU A 147 -15.78 -59.72 4.16
CA GLU A 147 -16.54 -60.95 3.98
C GLU A 147 -18.00 -60.63 3.68
N VAL A 148 -18.57 -61.32 2.69
CA VAL A 148 -19.99 -61.27 2.36
C VAL A 148 -20.58 -62.66 2.53
N GLU A 149 -21.58 -62.77 3.40
CA GLU A 149 -22.33 -64.00 3.65
C GLU A 149 -23.60 -64.03 2.82
N ASN A 150 -23.83 -65.15 2.13
CA ASN A 150 -25.06 -65.39 1.38
C ASN A 150 -25.51 -66.84 1.58
N LYS A 151 -26.64 -67.04 2.27
CA LYS A 151 -27.26 -68.36 2.50
C LYS A 151 -26.28 -69.40 3.09
N GLY A 152 -25.49 -68.98 4.09
CA GLY A 152 -24.51 -69.84 4.76
C GLY A 152 -23.21 -70.08 3.98
N GLN A 153 -23.00 -69.40 2.85
CA GLN A 153 -21.71 -69.34 2.17
C GLN A 153 -21.08 -67.97 2.35
N SER A 154 -19.93 -67.95 3.04
CA SER A 154 -19.11 -66.75 3.17
C SER A 154 -18.07 -66.65 2.06
N ARG A 155 -17.93 -65.46 1.46
CA ARG A 155 -16.91 -65.16 0.46
C ARG A 155 -16.11 -63.93 0.90
N SER A 156 -14.79 -64.05 0.87
CA SER A 156 -13.87 -62.95 1.15
C SER A 156 -13.46 -62.23 -0.14
N PHE A 157 -13.39 -60.91 -0.06
CA PHE A 157 -13.00 -60.02 -1.15
C PHE A 157 -11.96 -59.03 -0.65
N ASN A 158 -11.02 -58.67 -1.53
CA ASN A 158 -9.95 -57.73 -1.22
C ASN A 158 -10.11 -56.43 -2.03
N PHE A 159 -9.83 -55.31 -1.39
CA PHE A 159 -9.95 -53.96 -1.93
C PHE A 159 -8.74 -53.12 -1.51
N ASP A 160 -8.54 -51.99 -2.17
CA ASP A 160 -7.48 -51.04 -1.82
C ASP A 160 -7.76 -50.32 -0.48
N ALA A 161 -9.05 -50.18 -0.15
CA ALA A 161 -9.51 -49.69 1.15
C ALA A 161 -10.96 -50.12 1.40
N ILE A 162 -11.32 -50.31 2.67
CA ILE A 162 -12.68 -50.63 3.09
C ILE A 162 -13.15 -49.62 4.15
N TYR A 163 -14.14 -48.83 3.77
CA TYR A 163 -14.83 -47.88 4.65
C TYR A 163 -16.09 -48.51 5.20
N ASP A 164 -16.27 -48.47 6.52
CA ASP A 164 -17.45 -49.01 7.17
C ASP A 164 -18.41 -47.89 7.63
N GLU A 165 -19.45 -48.28 8.37
CA GLU A 165 -20.47 -47.38 8.90
C GLU A 165 -19.93 -46.31 9.86
N HIS A 166 -18.70 -46.46 10.37
CA HIS A 166 -18.06 -45.47 11.22
C HIS A 166 -17.24 -44.44 10.43
N ASN A 167 -17.01 -44.67 9.14
CA ASN A 167 -16.28 -43.74 8.28
C ASN A 167 -17.18 -42.64 7.71
N THR A 168 -16.68 -41.41 7.74
CA THR A 168 -17.41 -40.24 7.23
C THR A 168 -17.15 -40.02 5.72
N GLN A 169 -17.83 -39.03 5.14
CA GLN A 169 -17.56 -38.62 3.76
C GLN A 169 -16.17 -38.02 3.60
N GLU A 170 -15.69 -37.33 4.63
CA GLU A 170 -14.36 -36.74 4.67
C GLU A 170 -13.28 -37.82 4.65
N ASP A 171 -13.48 -38.94 5.35
CA ASP A 171 -12.56 -40.08 5.33
C ASP A 171 -12.42 -40.65 3.91
N VAL A 172 -13.54 -40.91 3.24
CA VAL A 172 -13.56 -41.41 1.85
C VAL A 172 -12.94 -40.40 0.89
N PHE A 173 -13.23 -39.10 1.09
CA PHE A 173 -12.68 -38.04 0.25
C PHE A 173 -11.17 -37.87 0.45
N SER A 174 -10.64 -38.09 1.65
CA SER A 174 -9.20 -37.97 1.93
C SER A 174 -8.36 -38.83 0.98
N ASP A 175 -8.80 -40.06 0.70
CA ASP A 175 -8.09 -40.98 -0.20
C ASP A 175 -8.34 -40.70 -1.69
N CYS A 176 -9.44 -40.01 -2.00
CA CYS A 176 -9.75 -39.52 -3.34
C CYS A 176 -9.13 -38.14 -3.63
N ARG A 177 -8.69 -37.40 -2.62
CA ARG A 177 -8.24 -35.99 -2.74
C ARG A 177 -7.08 -35.83 -3.73
N SER A 178 -6.19 -36.81 -3.76
CA SER A 178 -5.05 -36.80 -4.69
C SER A 178 -5.48 -36.85 -6.16
N LEU A 179 -6.60 -37.52 -6.46
CA LEU A 179 -7.17 -37.60 -7.81
C LEU A 179 -7.64 -36.23 -8.29
N VAL A 180 -8.25 -35.42 -7.41
CA VAL A 180 -8.66 -34.05 -7.75
C VAL A 180 -7.43 -33.20 -8.11
N SER A 181 -6.33 -33.36 -7.38
CA SER A 181 -5.07 -32.67 -7.69
C SER A 181 -4.53 -33.10 -9.06
N SER A 182 -4.57 -34.40 -9.38
CA SER A 182 -4.20 -34.90 -10.70
C SER A 182 -5.07 -34.31 -11.82
N ALA A 183 -6.38 -34.15 -11.60
CA ALA A 183 -7.27 -33.50 -12.56
C ALA A 183 -6.90 -32.02 -12.79
N ILE A 184 -6.57 -31.28 -11.72
CA ILE A 184 -6.09 -29.89 -11.81
C ILE A 184 -4.74 -29.82 -12.56
N ASP A 185 -3.88 -30.82 -12.39
CA ASP A 185 -2.60 -30.92 -13.09
C ASP A 185 -2.73 -31.36 -14.55
N GLY A 186 -3.96 -31.61 -15.04
CA GLY A 186 -4.26 -31.91 -16.44
C GLY A 186 -4.39 -33.39 -16.78
N PHE A 187 -4.49 -34.27 -15.78
CA PHE A 187 -4.71 -35.71 -16.00
C PHE A 187 -6.19 -36.05 -16.08
N ASN A 188 -6.51 -37.04 -16.92
CA ASN A 188 -7.85 -37.59 -17.00
C ASN A 188 -8.11 -38.49 -15.78
N VAL A 189 -9.13 -38.15 -15.01
CA VAL A 189 -9.54 -38.87 -13.82
C VAL A 189 -11.00 -39.27 -13.96
N THR A 190 -11.34 -40.50 -13.57
CA THR A 190 -12.71 -40.98 -13.57
C THR A 190 -13.01 -41.69 -12.26
N VAL A 191 -14.15 -41.38 -11.66
CA VAL A 191 -14.64 -42.01 -10.43
C VAL A 191 -15.98 -42.65 -10.73
N PHE A 192 -16.09 -43.94 -10.44
CA PHE A 192 -17.34 -44.69 -10.55
C PHE A 192 -17.85 -45.05 -9.16
N ALA A 193 -19.15 -44.89 -8.95
CA ALA A 193 -19.85 -45.45 -7.81
C ALA A 193 -20.68 -46.64 -8.31
N TYR A 194 -20.42 -47.83 -7.77
CA TYR A 194 -21.13 -49.05 -8.14
C TYR A 194 -21.73 -49.70 -6.89
N GLY A 195 -22.99 -50.12 -7.00
CA GLY A 195 -23.73 -50.79 -5.95
C GLY A 195 -25.17 -51.05 -6.38
N GLN A 196 -25.87 -51.90 -5.62
CA GLN A 196 -27.31 -52.04 -5.77
C GLN A 196 -28.01 -50.72 -5.44
N THR A 197 -29.22 -50.52 -5.96
CA THR A 197 -30.08 -49.39 -5.55
C THR A 197 -30.31 -49.48 -4.04
N GLY A 198 -29.94 -48.41 -3.33
CA GLY A 198 -30.07 -48.26 -1.87
C GLY A 198 -31.02 -47.14 -1.51
#